data_AF-A0A525CTA9-F1
#
_entry.id   AF-A0A525CTA9-F1
#
_cell.length_a   1.000
_cell.length_b   1.000
_cell.length_c   1.000
_cell.angle_alpha   90.00
_cell.angle_beta   90.00
_cell.angle_gamma   90.00
#
_symmetry.space_group_name_H-M   'P 1'
#
loop_
_entity.id
_entity.type
_entity.pdbx_description
1 polymer ?
#
loop_
_entity_poly.entity_id
_entity_poly.type
_entity_poly.pdbx_seq_one_letter_code
_entity_poly.pdbx_strand_id
1 'polypeptide(L)'
;MENKKLKAMLKWQGLLWVVMWVFGTGDVFSQNLYFPHVASNSSWETQIGLCNTGPEPVTGVFTAYNDSGEVHSALEAVTLPGNGRVQLTVGEIFIGSENIAYIVFESDTEQVTGYTRFYVENHIRASVPAATEQGSETVYIPHLTTSDNWWTGIGIVNTNDRRVDLDVEFNEGTTASVSLQPGAQEAFSIQTLVGQADSSDLKSAVVHGASGILGLTLFGNKPGLDSH
;
A
#
# COMPACT_ATOMS: atom_id res chain seq x y z
N MET A 1 -61.43 -15.37 35.54
CA MET A 1 -61.27 -16.80 35.21
C MET A 1 -60.65 -16.93 33.84
N GLU A 2 -59.78 -17.92 33.71
CA GLU A 2 -58.83 -18.24 32.64
C GLU A 2 -59.31 -18.26 31.18
N ASN A 3 -58.45 -17.71 30.30
CA ASN A 3 -57.67 -18.41 29.25
C ASN A 3 -58.41 -19.16 28.12
N LYS A 4 -58.22 -18.71 26.86
CA LYS A 4 -57.68 -19.54 25.74
C LYS A 4 -57.64 -18.83 24.37
N LYS A 5 -56.41 -18.64 23.88
CA LYS A 5 -55.87 -19.03 22.54
C LYS A 5 -56.41 -18.42 21.22
N LEU A 6 -55.44 -17.83 20.50
CA LEU A 6 -55.08 -18.02 19.07
C LEU A 6 -55.80 -17.21 17.96
N LYS A 7 -55.03 -16.29 17.35
CA LYS A 7 -54.66 -16.17 15.90
C LYS A 7 -54.38 -14.69 15.59
N ALA A 8 -53.13 -14.23 15.64
CA ALA A 8 -52.19 -14.19 14.51
C ALA A 8 -52.74 -13.41 13.29
N MET A 9 -52.38 -12.12 13.18
CA MET A 9 -52.03 -11.50 11.89
C MET A 9 -50.93 -10.45 12.14
N LEU A 10 -49.86 -10.66 11.39
CA LEU A 10 -48.52 -10.15 11.50
C LEU A 10 -48.47 -8.69 11.03
N LYS A 11 -48.25 -7.73 11.95
CA LYS A 11 -47.66 -6.44 11.60
C LYS A 11 -46.16 -6.58 11.78
N TRP A 12 -45.46 -6.76 10.66
CA TRP A 12 -44.00 -6.87 10.63
C TRP A 12 -43.41 -5.47 10.85
N GLN A 13 -43.10 -5.15 12.09
CA GLN A 13 -42.25 -4.02 12.47
C GLN A 13 -41.26 -4.51 13.52
N GLY A 14 -39.97 -4.44 13.16
CA GLY A 14 -38.85 -4.38 14.10
C GLY A 14 -38.50 -5.65 14.87
N LEU A 15 -37.41 -6.31 14.45
CA LEU A 15 -36.29 -6.58 15.36
C LEU A 15 -35.05 -6.97 14.55
N LEU A 16 -34.08 -6.06 14.50
CA LEU A 16 -32.69 -6.36 14.11
C LEU A 16 -32.04 -7.07 15.30
N TRP A 17 -31.41 -8.22 15.07
CA TRP A 17 -30.48 -8.77 16.07
C TRP A 17 -29.14 -8.05 15.93
N VAL A 18 -28.88 -7.07 16.80
CA VAL A 18 -27.51 -6.62 17.08
C VAL A 18 -27.13 -7.24 18.42
N VAL A 19 -26.37 -8.32 18.38
CA VAL A 19 -25.59 -8.75 19.54
C VAL A 19 -24.22 -8.09 19.38
N MET A 20 -24.09 -6.85 19.86
CA MET A 20 -22.78 -6.22 19.99
C MET A 20 -22.27 -6.52 21.39
N TRP A 21 -21.38 -7.50 21.49
CA TRP A 21 -20.55 -7.62 22.68
C TRP A 21 -19.45 -6.57 22.58
N VAL A 22 -19.56 -5.49 23.37
CA VAL A 22 -18.40 -4.65 23.66
C VAL A 22 -17.72 -5.27 24.88
N PHE A 23 -16.59 -5.94 24.64
CA PHE A 23 -15.65 -6.31 25.69
C PHE A 23 -14.32 -5.62 25.44
N GLY A 24 -13.90 -4.80 26.41
CA GLY A 24 -12.51 -4.39 26.60
C GLY A 24 -12.14 -3.03 26.01
N THR A 25 -11.99 -2.03 26.89
CA THR A 25 -11.16 -0.84 26.64
C THR A 25 -9.68 -1.19 26.90
N GLY A 26 -9.19 -2.25 26.25
CA GLY A 26 -7.75 -2.42 26.07
C GLY A 26 -7.33 -1.55 24.90
N ASP A 27 -6.12 -1.01 24.93
CA ASP A 27 -5.53 -0.45 23.71
C ASP A 27 -5.61 -1.54 22.63
N VAL A 28 -6.41 -1.30 21.60
CA VAL A 28 -6.50 -2.20 20.46
C VAL A 28 -5.15 -2.05 19.77
N PHE A 29 -4.23 -2.98 20.03
CA PHE A 29 -2.99 -3.03 19.29
C PHE A 29 -3.37 -3.25 17.83
N SER A 30 -2.87 -2.39 16.94
CA SER A 30 -3.10 -2.50 15.51
C SER A 30 -1.78 -2.23 14.80
N GLN A 31 -1.35 -3.16 13.95
CA GLN A 31 -0.21 -3.02 13.07
C GLN A 31 -0.69 -2.87 11.64
N ASN A 32 -0.14 -1.84 10.98
CA ASN A 32 -0.31 -1.63 9.55
C ASN A 32 0.95 -2.07 8.80
N LEU A 33 0.77 -2.93 7.80
CA LEU A 33 1.76 -3.20 6.77
C LEU A 33 1.36 -2.47 5.50
N TYR A 34 2.21 -1.55 5.07
CA TYR A 34 1.99 -0.75 3.87
C TYR A 34 2.71 -1.39 2.67
N PHE A 35 1.96 -1.51 1.58
CA PHE A 35 2.43 -1.91 0.26
C PHE A 35 2.34 -0.68 -0.64
N PRO A 36 3.38 0.18 -0.67
CA PRO A 36 3.29 1.58 -1.07
C PRO A 36 3.07 1.81 -2.57
N HIS A 37 3.10 0.74 -3.36
CA HIS A 37 2.84 0.80 -4.77
C HIS A 37 2.24 -0.54 -5.23
N VAL A 38 1.22 -0.43 -6.09
CA VAL A 38 0.60 -1.54 -6.80
C VAL A 38 0.71 -1.25 -8.29
N ALA A 39 1.17 -2.26 -9.03
CA ALA A 39 1.16 -2.30 -10.48
C ALA A 39 0.48 -3.60 -10.91
N SER A 40 -0.83 -3.54 -11.14
CA SER A 40 -1.69 -4.67 -11.52
C SER A 40 -2.58 -4.24 -12.68
N ASN A 41 -2.06 -4.38 -13.90
CA ASN A 41 -2.71 -3.92 -15.13
C ASN A 41 -2.40 -4.89 -16.29
N SER A 42 -2.56 -4.46 -17.53
CA SER A 42 -2.32 -5.32 -18.71
C SER A 42 -0.87 -5.78 -18.88
N SER A 43 0.11 -5.06 -18.30
CA SER A 43 1.54 -5.30 -18.52
C SER A 43 2.24 -5.83 -17.27
N TRP A 44 1.83 -5.39 -16.08
CA TRP A 44 2.43 -5.76 -14.80
C TRP A 44 1.42 -6.40 -13.86
N GLU A 45 1.89 -7.29 -13.00
CA GLU A 45 1.11 -7.83 -11.90
C GLU A 45 1.83 -7.63 -10.56
N THR A 46 1.02 -7.45 -9.51
CA THR A 46 1.45 -7.32 -8.13
C THR A 46 0.94 -8.51 -7.33
N GLN A 47 1.85 -9.15 -6.62
CA GLN A 47 1.53 -10.14 -5.60
C GLN A 47 1.91 -9.61 -4.22
N ILE A 48 1.04 -9.80 -3.24
CA ILE A 48 1.32 -9.56 -1.83
C ILE A 48 1.59 -10.89 -1.15
N GLY A 49 2.73 -11.00 -0.49
CA GLY A 49 3.03 -12.09 0.43
C GLY A 49 2.95 -11.61 1.87
N LEU A 50 2.30 -12.39 2.73
CA LEU A 50 2.31 -12.20 4.18
C LEU A 50 2.80 -13.45 4.87
N CYS A 51 3.56 -13.30 5.94
CA CYS A 51 4.07 -14.37 6.78
C CYS A 51 3.73 -14.07 8.24
N ASN A 52 3.08 -15.02 8.89
CA ASN A 52 2.86 -15.01 10.32
C ASN A 52 4.08 -15.64 11.00
N THR A 53 4.79 -14.84 11.80
CA THR A 53 5.98 -15.26 12.56
C THR A 53 5.62 -15.84 13.93
N GLY A 54 4.34 -15.80 14.28
CA GLY A 54 3.76 -16.30 15.52
C GLY A 54 3.20 -17.71 15.44
N PRO A 55 3.06 -18.42 16.58
CA PRO A 55 2.50 -19.77 16.61
C PRO A 55 0.98 -19.83 16.47
N GLU A 56 0.27 -18.73 16.76
CA GLU A 56 -1.19 -18.66 16.70
C GLU A 56 -1.66 -18.08 15.37
N PRO A 57 -2.82 -18.49 14.83
CA PRO A 57 -3.39 -17.87 13.65
C PRO A 57 -3.65 -16.37 13.83
N VAL A 58 -3.43 -15.60 12.77
CA VAL A 58 -3.68 -14.14 12.74
C VAL A 58 -4.72 -13.86 11.67
N THR A 59 -5.65 -12.96 11.94
CA THR A 59 -6.61 -12.47 10.94
C THR A 59 -6.46 -10.97 10.80
N GLY A 60 -6.48 -10.49 9.57
CA GLY A 60 -6.43 -9.06 9.28
C GLY A 60 -7.29 -8.67 8.09
N VAL A 61 -7.23 -7.39 7.75
CA VAL A 61 -8.01 -6.77 6.68
C VAL A 61 -7.05 -6.13 5.69
N PHE A 62 -7.24 -6.39 4.41
CA PHE A 62 -6.60 -5.59 3.37
C PHE A 62 -7.53 -4.47 2.94
N THR A 63 -7.04 -3.25 2.93
CA THR A 63 -7.71 -2.09 2.32
C THR A 63 -6.85 -1.60 1.16
N ALA A 64 -7.44 -1.55 -0.03
CA ALA A 64 -6.85 -1.03 -1.24
C ALA A 64 -7.32 0.41 -1.48
N TYR A 65 -6.39 1.28 -1.87
CA TYR A 65 -6.63 2.70 -2.05
C TYR A 65 -6.24 3.14 -3.47
N ASN A 66 -6.94 4.13 -4.01
CA ASN A 66 -6.54 4.80 -5.24
C ASN A 66 -5.43 5.85 -4.98
N ASP A 67 -4.97 6.52 -6.02
CA ASP A 67 -3.90 7.53 -5.96
C ASP A 67 -4.27 8.77 -5.14
N SER A 68 -5.56 9.07 -5.04
CA SER A 68 -6.10 10.18 -4.26
C SER A 68 -6.24 9.86 -2.77
N GLY A 69 -5.95 8.62 -2.36
CA GLY A 69 -6.06 8.15 -0.98
C GLY A 69 -7.47 7.71 -0.59
N GLU A 70 -8.38 7.56 -1.55
CA GLU A 70 -9.73 7.05 -1.31
C GLU A 70 -9.72 5.52 -1.32
N VAL A 71 -10.55 4.92 -0.47
CA VAL A 71 -10.72 3.46 -0.45
C VAL A 71 -11.32 3.01 -1.78
N HIS A 72 -10.59 2.18 -2.50
CA HIS A 72 -11.06 1.50 -3.71
C HIS A 72 -11.85 0.24 -3.35
N SER A 73 -11.31 -0.59 -2.46
CA SER A 73 -11.95 -1.84 -2.01
C SER A 73 -11.30 -2.38 -0.74
N ALA A 74 -11.95 -3.34 -0.08
CA ALA A 74 -11.39 -4.06 1.05
C ALA A 74 -11.62 -5.57 0.91
N LEU A 75 -10.66 -6.35 1.39
CA LEU A 75 -10.75 -7.79 1.56
C LEU A 75 -10.69 -8.10 3.06
N GLU A 76 -11.85 -8.41 3.60
CA GLU A 76 -12.06 -8.67 5.02
C GLU A 76 -11.60 -10.08 5.41
N ALA A 77 -11.13 -10.21 6.65
CA ALA A 77 -10.85 -11.47 7.33
C ALA A 77 -9.88 -12.43 6.59
N VAL A 78 -8.72 -11.91 6.15
CA VAL A 78 -7.64 -12.75 5.63
C VAL A 78 -6.93 -13.43 6.80
N THR A 79 -7.08 -14.75 6.90
CA THR A 79 -6.46 -15.55 7.96
C THR A 79 -5.13 -16.16 7.51
N LEU A 80 -4.08 -15.94 8.31
CA LEU A 80 -2.81 -16.62 8.23
C LEU A 80 -2.74 -17.71 9.31
N PRO A 81 -2.44 -18.97 8.94
CA PRO A 81 -2.13 -19.99 9.94
C PRO A 81 -0.94 -19.58 10.82
N GLY A 82 -0.86 -20.13 12.03
CA GLY A 82 0.34 -20.05 12.87
C GLY A 82 1.58 -20.56 12.13
N ASN A 83 2.68 -19.81 12.18
CA ASN A 83 3.91 -20.02 11.44
C ASN A 83 3.70 -20.18 9.92
N GLY A 84 2.56 -19.69 9.42
CA GLY A 84 2.11 -19.87 8.05
C GLY A 84 2.35 -18.63 7.20
N ARG A 85 2.02 -18.75 5.91
CA ARG A 85 2.07 -17.64 4.96
C ARG A 85 0.90 -17.70 4.00
N VAL A 86 0.54 -16.55 3.44
CA VAL A 86 -0.36 -16.43 2.30
C VAL A 86 0.31 -15.64 1.19
N GLN A 87 -0.08 -15.91 -0.05
CA GLN A 87 0.32 -15.15 -1.23
C GLN A 87 -0.94 -14.85 -2.04
N LEU A 88 -1.15 -13.58 -2.35
CA LEU A 88 -2.36 -13.08 -3.00
C LEU A 88 -1.97 -12.27 -4.23
N THR A 89 -2.53 -12.63 -5.38
CA THR A 89 -2.35 -11.88 -6.63
C THR A 89 -3.40 -10.77 -6.68
N VAL A 90 -2.96 -9.51 -6.74
CA VAL A 90 -3.86 -8.34 -6.60
C VAL A 90 -4.93 -8.32 -7.70
N GLY A 91 -4.56 -8.60 -8.96
CA GLY A 91 -5.52 -8.70 -10.06
C GLY A 91 -6.54 -9.83 -9.96
N GLU A 92 -6.30 -10.83 -9.10
CA GLU A 92 -7.26 -11.92 -8.85
C GLU A 92 -8.22 -11.60 -7.70
N ILE A 93 -7.76 -10.86 -6.69
CA ILE A 93 -8.52 -10.63 -5.45
C ILE A 93 -9.27 -9.29 -5.43
N PHE A 94 -8.87 -8.31 -6.25
CA PHE A 94 -9.52 -7.01 -6.33
C PHE A 94 -10.00 -6.71 -7.75
N ILE A 95 -11.27 -6.33 -7.88
CA ILE A 95 -11.85 -5.88 -9.15
C ILE A 95 -11.33 -4.47 -9.47
N GLY A 96 -10.97 -4.22 -10.73
CA GLY A 96 -10.46 -2.92 -11.17
C GLY A 96 -9.10 -2.60 -10.55
N SER A 97 -8.24 -3.61 -10.40
CA SER A 97 -6.94 -3.54 -9.74
C SER A 97 -5.99 -2.51 -10.37
N GLU A 98 -6.21 -2.13 -11.62
CA GLU A 98 -5.47 -1.09 -12.31
C GLU A 98 -5.66 0.31 -11.70
N ASN A 99 -6.71 0.49 -10.89
CA ASN A 99 -7.01 1.76 -10.20
C ASN A 99 -6.50 1.76 -8.74
N ILE A 100 -5.85 0.68 -8.29
CA ILE A 100 -5.25 0.60 -6.95
C ILE A 100 -3.84 1.17 -7.01
N ALA A 101 -3.57 2.18 -6.19
CA ALA A 101 -2.25 2.78 -6.07
C ALA A 101 -1.43 2.13 -4.95
N TYR A 102 -2.04 1.82 -3.81
CA TYR A 102 -1.39 1.15 -2.69
C TYR A 102 -2.38 0.33 -1.86
N ILE A 103 -1.83 -0.57 -1.03
CA ILE A 103 -2.62 -1.45 -0.15
C ILE A 103 -2.07 -1.35 1.27
N VAL A 104 -2.97 -1.45 2.25
CA VAL A 104 -2.63 -1.57 3.67
C VAL A 104 -3.22 -2.86 4.20
N PHE A 105 -2.41 -3.65 4.90
CA PHE A 105 -2.90 -4.77 5.71
C PHE A 105 -2.90 -4.35 7.17
N GLU A 106 -4.07 -4.43 7.81
CA GLU A 106 -4.25 -4.15 9.24
C GLU A 106 -4.48 -5.46 9.99
N SER A 107 -3.78 -5.64 11.12
CA SER A 107 -4.00 -6.77 12.04
C SER A 107 -3.74 -6.37 13.49
N ASP A 108 -4.23 -7.17 14.43
CA ASP A 108 -4.14 -6.89 15.87
C ASP A 108 -2.84 -7.40 16.53
N THR A 109 -1.77 -7.59 15.74
CA THR A 109 -0.50 -8.18 16.22
C THR A 109 0.70 -7.73 15.40
N GLU A 110 1.88 -7.67 16.01
CA GLU A 110 3.16 -7.40 15.34
C GLU A 110 3.77 -8.64 14.66
N GLN A 111 3.11 -9.79 14.79
CA GLN A 111 3.62 -11.08 14.33
C GLN A 111 3.42 -11.30 12.83
N VAL A 112 3.08 -10.25 12.06
CA VAL A 112 2.95 -10.35 10.60
C VAL A 112 4.03 -9.52 9.93
N THR A 113 4.72 -10.13 8.96
CA THR A 113 5.60 -9.42 8.03
C THR A 113 5.14 -9.70 6.60
N GLY A 114 5.52 -8.84 5.67
CA GLY A 114 5.06 -8.95 4.30
C GLY A 114 6.03 -8.42 3.27
N TYR A 115 5.69 -8.63 2.01
CA TYR A 115 6.38 -8.04 0.87
C TYR A 115 5.43 -7.85 -0.30
N THR A 116 5.71 -6.84 -1.12
CA THR A 116 5.18 -6.72 -2.48
C THR A 116 6.13 -7.44 -3.43
N ARG A 117 5.59 -8.15 -4.43
CA ARG A 117 6.32 -8.60 -5.61
C ARG A 117 5.68 -8.03 -6.86
N PHE A 118 6.46 -7.29 -7.63
CA PHE A 118 6.11 -6.87 -8.98
C PHE A 118 6.68 -7.87 -9.98
N TYR A 119 5.90 -8.24 -10.99
CA TYR A 119 6.39 -9.12 -12.03
C TYR A 119 5.68 -8.94 -13.35
N VAL A 120 6.40 -9.33 -14.41
CA VAL A 120 5.83 -9.67 -15.71
C VAL A 120 5.99 -11.18 -15.84
N GLU A 121 4.88 -11.87 -16.09
CA GLU A 121 4.82 -13.34 -16.09
C GLU A 121 5.92 -13.95 -16.97
N ASN A 122 6.69 -14.88 -16.41
CA ASN A 122 7.84 -15.53 -17.06
C ASN A 122 8.97 -14.62 -17.58
N HIS A 123 9.05 -13.35 -17.15
CA HIS A 123 10.07 -12.42 -17.64
C HIS A 123 10.93 -11.84 -16.52
N ILE A 124 10.38 -10.96 -15.69
CA ILE A 124 11.10 -10.24 -14.64
C ILE A 124 10.30 -10.21 -13.36
N ARG A 125 11.01 -10.12 -12.22
CA ARG A 125 10.39 -9.94 -10.91
C ARG A 125 11.29 -9.16 -9.97
N ALA A 126 10.68 -8.33 -9.13
CA ALA A 126 11.33 -7.64 -8.02
C ALA A 126 10.45 -7.80 -6.77
N SER A 127 11.05 -7.79 -5.59
CA SER A 127 10.31 -7.84 -4.33
C SER A 127 10.83 -6.81 -3.35
N VAL A 128 9.90 -6.15 -2.67
CA VAL A 128 10.15 -5.08 -1.71
C VAL A 128 9.43 -5.43 -0.41
N PRO A 129 10.08 -5.41 0.76
CA PRO A 129 9.41 -5.63 2.04
C PRO A 129 8.26 -4.63 2.25
N ALA A 130 7.20 -5.07 2.92
CA ALA A 130 6.16 -4.16 3.38
C ALA A 130 6.73 -3.21 4.44
N ALA A 131 6.26 -1.96 4.43
CA ALA A 131 6.69 -0.96 5.40
C ALA A 131 5.79 -1.00 6.65
N THR A 132 6.41 -0.97 7.84
CA THR A 132 5.73 -0.93 9.16
C THR A 132 5.86 0.43 9.85
N GLU A 133 6.86 1.23 9.46
CA GLU A 133 7.22 2.48 10.13
C GLU A 133 6.88 3.68 9.25
N GLN A 134 6.41 4.74 9.89
CA GLN A 134 6.26 6.05 9.25
C GLN A 134 7.65 6.65 9.01
N GLY A 135 7.89 7.21 7.82
CA GLY A 135 9.21 7.71 7.43
C GLY A 135 9.78 8.80 8.35
N SER A 136 11.10 8.94 8.29
CA SER A 136 11.84 10.01 8.95
C SER A 136 11.62 11.36 8.26
N GLU A 137 11.86 12.47 8.98
CA GLU A 137 11.80 13.83 8.42
C GLU A 137 12.69 14.00 7.18
N THR A 138 13.77 13.23 7.10
CA THR A 138 14.70 13.20 5.97
C THR A 138 14.87 11.76 5.48
N VAL A 139 14.73 11.54 4.18
CA VAL A 139 14.97 10.25 3.52
C VAL A 139 16.10 10.40 2.51
N TYR A 140 17.06 9.48 2.55
CA TYR A 140 18.19 9.45 1.63
C TYR A 140 17.97 8.44 0.52
N ILE A 141 18.10 8.88 -0.73
CA ILE A 141 18.11 8.03 -1.91
C ILE A 141 19.54 7.97 -2.43
N PRO A 142 20.34 6.96 -2.01
CA PRO A 142 21.79 6.95 -2.25
C PRO A 142 22.16 6.65 -3.71
N HIS A 143 21.20 6.23 -4.53
CA HIS A 143 21.41 5.90 -5.92
C HIS A 143 20.23 6.33 -6.78
N LEU A 144 20.52 7.05 -7.86
CA LEU A 144 19.63 7.40 -8.95
C LEU A 144 20.31 7.06 -10.29
N THR A 145 19.49 6.73 -11.29
CA THR A 145 19.93 6.53 -12.67
C THR A 145 18.85 7.00 -13.64
N THR A 146 19.27 7.73 -14.67
CA THR A 146 18.41 8.46 -15.61
C THR A 146 18.97 8.41 -17.04
N SER A 147 19.87 7.46 -17.31
CA SER A 147 20.54 7.27 -18.60
C SER A 147 19.61 6.75 -19.70
N ASP A 148 20.09 6.67 -20.95
CA ASP A 148 19.34 6.09 -22.07
C ASP A 148 18.87 4.65 -21.84
N ASN A 149 19.55 3.89 -20.99
CA ASN A 149 19.21 2.48 -20.74
C ASN A 149 18.51 2.25 -19.41
N TRP A 150 18.52 3.21 -18.50
CA TRP A 150 18.07 3.02 -17.12
C TRP A 150 17.22 4.18 -16.63
N TRP A 151 16.26 3.86 -15.76
CA TRP A 151 15.43 4.83 -15.09
C TRP A 151 15.32 4.50 -13.60
N THR A 152 15.14 5.55 -12.80
CA THR A 152 14.71 5.46 -11.40
C THR A 152 13.30 5.98 -11.27
N GLY A 153 12.42 5.18 -10.68
CA GLY A 153 11.10 5.59 -10.27
C GLY A 153 10.97 5.58 -8.75
N ILE A 154 10.12 6.47 -8.26
CA ILE A 154 9.78 6.63 -6.86
C ILE A 154 8.27 6.49 -6.75
N GLY A 155 7.84 5.64 -5.83
CA GLY A 155 6.44 5.56 -5.39
C GLY A 155 6.37 5.94 -3.92
N ILE A 156 5.54 6.91 -3.57
CA ILE A 156 5.41 7.43 -2.21
C ILE A 156 3.93 7.57 -1.83
N VAL A 157 3.64 7.32 -0.55
CA VAL A 157 2.31 7.45 0.07
C VAL A 157 2.45 8.40 1.25
N ASN A 158 1.51 9.33 1.38
CA ASN A 158 1.36 10.17 2.56
C ASN A 158 0.43 9.50 3.57
N THR A 159 0.97 9.03 4.69
CA THR A 159 0.17 8.39 5.75
C THR A 159 -0.36 9.37 6.80
N ASN A 160 -0.05 10.66 6.66
CA ASN A 160 -0.61 11.68 7.53
C ASN A 160 -2.06 11.99 7.17
N ASP A 161 -2.77 12.56 8.14
CA ASP A 161 -4.10 13.17 7.99
C ASP A 161 -4.06 14.60 7.43
N ARG A 162 -2.88 15.07 7.03
CA ARG A 162 -2.62 16.40 6.47
C ARG A 162 -1.78 16.33 5.20
N ARG A 163 -1.89 17.36 4.37
CA ARG A 163 -1.02 17.54 3.21
C ARG A 163 0.44 17.65 3.64
N VAL A 164 1.32 17.02 2.87
CA VAL A 164 2.78 17.08 3.05
C VAL A 164 3.42 17.69 1.81
N ASP A 165 4.37 18.60 2.02
CA ASP A 165 5.23 19.15 0.99
C ASP A 165 6.63 18.59 1.16
N LEU A 166 7.15 17.98 0.10
CA LEU A 166 8.48 17.41 0.04
C LEU A 166 9.39 18.30 -0.79
N ASP A 167 10.60 18.51 -0.28
CA ASP A 167 11.70 19.12 -1.03
C ASP A 167 12.71 18.01 -1.36
N VAL A 168 12.97 17.81 -2.65
CA VAL A 168 13.91 16.82 -3.16
C VAL A 168 15.16 17.54 -3.63
N GLU A 169 16.23 17.41 -2.88
CA GLU A 169 17.54 17.98 -3.18
C GLU A 169 18.43 16.92 -3.85
N PHE A 170 18.94 17.20 -5.05
CA PHE A 170 19.83 16.31 -5.79
C PHE A 170 21.31 16.62 -5.54
N ASN A 171 22.20 15.67 -5.84
CA ASN A 171 23.66 15.82 -5.66
C ASN A 171 24.30 17.02 -6.35
N GLU A 172 23.65 17.60 -7.35
CA GLU A 172 24.15 18.76 -8.09
C GLU A 172 23.57 20.10 -7.60
N GLY A 173 22.74 20.05 -6.55
CA GLY A 173 22.09 21.22 -5.95
C GLY A 173 20.79 21.64 -6.64
N THR A 174 20.39 21.00 -7.74
CA THR A 174 19.03 21.11 -8.28
C THR A 174 18.03 20.62 -7.26
N THR A 175 16.85 21.25 -7.19
CA THR A 175 15.75 20.83 -6.33
C THR A 175 14.47 20.62 -7.10
N ALA A 176 13.58 19.80 -6.55
CA ALA A 176 12.21 19.63 -7.01
C ALA A 176 11.26 19.54 -5.82
N SER A 177 9.97 19.82 -6.05
CA SER A 177 8.96 19.75 -4.99
C SER A 177 7.86 18.77 -5.36
N VAL A 178 7.37 18.04 -4.36
CA VAL A 178 6.22 17.12 -4.50
C VAL A 178 5.25 17.41 -3.37
N SER A 179 3.95 17.42 -3.67
CA SER A 179 2.91 17.78 -2.70
C SER A 179 1.82 16.72 -2.65
N LEU A 180 1.72 16.00 -1.54
CA LEU A 180 0.76 14.91 -1.40
C LEU A 180 -0.37 15.32 -0.47
N GLN A 181 -1.62 15.13 -0.92
CA GLN A 181 -2.80 15.24 -0.05
C GLN A 181 -2.79 14.12 1.01
N PRO A 182 -3.60 14.22 2.09
CA PRO A 182 -3.73 13.15 3.07
C PRO A 182 -4.09 11.82 2.39
N GLY A 183 -3.38 10.74 2.71
CA GLY A 183 -3.61 9.42 2.12
C GLY A 183 -3.17 9.25 0.65
N ALA A 184 -2.83 10.34 -0.05
CA ALA A 184 -2.51 10.25 -1.46
C ALA A 184 -1.22 9.47 -1.74
N GLN A 185 -1.17 8.85 -2.90
CA GLN A 185 -0.02 8.15 -3.45
C GLN A 185 0.41 8.83 -4.75
N GLU A 186 1.71 9.04 -4.91
CA GLU A 186 2.28 9.49 -6.17
C GLU A 186 3.37 8.52 -6.64
N ALA A 187 3.39 8.24 -7.94
CA ALA A 187 4.45 7.51 -8.61
C ALA A 187 5.00 8.33 -9.78
N PHE A 188 6.31 8.54 -9.80
CA PHE A 188 6.97 9.32 -10.86
C PHE A 188 8.38 8.80 -11.13
N SER A 189 8.89 9.08 -12.32
CA SER A 189 10.32 8.92 -12.62
C SER A 189 11.10 10.16 -12.20
N ILE A 190 12.40 10.01 -11.90
CA ILE A 190 13.27 11.18 -11.66
C ILE A 190 13.25 12.14 -12.84
N GLN A 191 13.25 11.60 -14.06
CA GLN A 191 13.21 12.41 -15.28
C GLN A 191 11.95 13.27 -15.36
N THR A 192 10.79 12.69 -15.01
CA THR A 192 9.51 13.41 -14.96
C THR A 192 9.51 14.47 -13.86
N LEU A 193 10.06 14.14 -12.68
CA LEU A 193 10.09 15.05 -11.53
C LEU A 193 10.91 16.31 -11.82
N VAL A 194 12.09 16.17 -12.42
CA VAL A 194 12.95 17.33 -12.72
C VAL A 194 12.56 18.06 -14.01
N GLY A 195 11.77 17.42 -14.88
CA GLY A 195 11.30 18.00 -16.14
C GLY A 195 12.41 18.29 -17.15
N GLN A 196 13.58 17.64 -17.03
CA GLN A 196 14.75 17.87 -17.89
C GLN A 196 14.95 16.72 -18.87
N ALA A 197 15.35 17.08 -20.11
CA ALA A 197 15.64 16.11 -21.16
C ALA A 197 16.88 15.26 -20.84
N ASP A 198 17.90 15.87 -20.23
CA ASP A 198 19.08 15.19 -19.70
C ASP A 198 19.14 15.41 -18.18
N SER A 199 19.11 14.31 -17.44
CA SER A 199 19.27 14.27 -15.99
C SER A 199 20.33 13.25 -15.60
N SER A 200 21.19 12.85 -16.56
CA SER A 200 22.10 11.72 -16.44
C SER A 200 23.12 11.88 -15.32
N ASP A 201 23.40 13.10 -14.86
CA ASP A 201 24.32 13.39 -13.76
C ASP A 201 23.67 13.36 -12.36
N LEU A 202 22.35 13.17 -12.28
CA LEU A 202 21.66 12.93 -11.00
C LEU A 202 21.99 11.52 -10.50
N LYS A 203 22.72 11.42 -9.38
CA LYS A 203 23.21 10.16 -8.79
C LYS A 203 22.62 9.85 -7.44
N SER A 204 22.13 10.85 -6.71
CA SER A 204 21.50 10.68 -5.40
C SER A 204 20.57 11.85 -5.11
N ALA A 205 19.63 11.64 -4.19
CA ALA A 205 18.77 12.69 -3.68
C ALA A 205 18.59 12.58 -2.16
N VAL A 206 18.25 13.70 -1.56
CA VAL A 206 17.77 13.82 -0.18
C VAL A 206 16.36 14.38 -0.25
N VAL A 207 15.40 13.69 0.36
CA VAL A 207 14.02 14.14 0.47
C VAL A 207 13.80 14.68 1.87
N HIS A 208 13.45 15.95 1.97
CA HIS A 208 13.14 16.65 3.22
C HIS A 208 11.62 16.80 3.41
N GLY A 209 11.17 16.94 4.66
CA GLY A 209 9.74 17.03 4.97
C GLY A 209 9.01 15.68 4.95
N ALA A 210 9.76 14.57 4.98
CA ALA A 210 9.25 13.22 4.71
C ALA A 210 8.60 12.52 5.93
N SER A 211 8.32 13.25 7.02
CA SER A 211 7.64 12.67 8.18
C SER A 211 6.26 12.14 7.79
N GLY A 212 6.02 10.85 8.05
CA GLY A 212 4.79 10.16 7.66
C GLY A 212 4.68 9.85 6.16
N ILE A 213 5.77 10.01 5.40
CA ILE A 213 5.88 9.47 4.05
C ILE A 213 6.49 8.07 4.10
N LEU A 214 5.92 7.16 3.33
CA LEU A 214 6.49 5.85 3.08
C LEU A 214 6.51 5.59 1.58
N GLY A 215 7.39 4.71 1.14
CA GLY A 215 7.57 4.55 -0.30
C GLY A 215 8.62 3.53 -0.65
N LEU A 216 8.91 3.47 -1.94
CA LEU A 216 9.95 2.64 -2.50
C LEU A 216 10.63 3.36 -3.66
N THR A 217 11.84 2.90 -3.97
CA THR A 217 12.59 3.30 -5.16
C THR A 217 12.80 2.06 -6.02
N LEU A 218 12.47 2.16 -7.30
CA LEU A 218 12.68 1.12 -8.30
C LEU A 218 13.68 1.58 -9.36
N PHE A 219 14.46 0.62 -9.83
CA PHE A 219 15.42 0.80 -10.91
C PHE A 219 15.05 -0.18 -12.01
N GLY A 220 14.88 0.34 -13.22
CA GLY A 220 14.52 -0.48 -14.38
C GLY A 220 15.30 -0.08 -15.60
N ASN A 221 15.30 -0.94 -16.61
CA ASN A 221 15.87 -0.65 -17.91
C ASN A 221 14.80 -0.12 -18.88
N LYS A 222 15.12 0.86 -19.71
CA LYS A 222 14.17 1.44 -20.69
C LYS A 222 13.69 0.43 -21.76
N PRO A 223 14.51 -0.52 -22.26
CA PRO A 223 14.02 -1.57 -23.15
C PRO A 223 12.94 -2.46 -22.55
N GLY A 224 12.78 -2.46 -21.21
CA GLY A 224 11.71 -3.17 -20.50
C GLY A 224 10.39 -2.39 -20.38
N LEU A 225 10.34 -1.13 -20.82
CA LEU A 225 9.11 -0.34 -20.96
C LEU A 225 8.54 -0.37 -22.39
N ASP A 226 9.40 -0.60 -23.39
CA ASP A 226 9.03 -0.56 -24.82
C ASP A 226 8.77 -1.95 -25.44
N SER A 227 8.81 -3.01 -24.64
CA SER A 227 8.38 -4.36 -25.06
C SER A 227 7.13 -4.77 -24.29
N HIS A 228 5.97 -4.43 -24.87
CA HIS A 228 4.60 -4.94 -24.63
C HIS A 228 3.61 -3.99 -23.94
#